data_AF-A0A2A2Y8T3-F1
#
_entry.id   AF-A0A2A2Y8T3-F1
#
_cell.length_a   1.000
_cell.length_b   1.000
_cell.length_c   1.000
_cell.angle_alpha   90.00
_cell.angle_beta   90.00
_cell.angle_gamma   90.00
#
_symmetry.space_group_name_H-M   'P 1'
#
loop_
_entity.id
_entity.type
_entity.pdbx_description
1 polymer ?
#
loop_
_entity_poly.entity_id
_entity_poly.type
_entity_poly.pdbx_seq_one_letter_code
_entity_poly.pdbx_strand_id
1 'polypeptide(L)'
;MKLTLLSLLGFGAVALAQESSFRPLLDPQLSQWEKWLGPVHRAYDLPGYVRGAKPKDDPVLGLNNDPLKVITTRQQEGETVLHITGQVFGALSSLASFDNFHLKTEQRWGEKRWEPRLTAVRDNGILIFCVGEHGAQGKYWMRSQELQVQEGDIGDYWPLAGAMAEIPIRTDDPVKKRVYDPKGTLTTVNARVWHGTNYDEKPFGE
;
A
#
# COMPACT_ATOMS: atom_id res chain seq x y z
N MET A 1 18.18 -74.26 0.52
CA MET A 1 18.32 -72.80 0.72
C MET A 1 17.48 -72.11 -0.34
N LYS A 2 16.30 -71.57 0.02
CA LYS A 2 15.47 -70.73 -0.86
C LYS A 2 15.45 -69.34 -0.21
N LEU A 3 16.03 -68.34 -0.87
CA LEU A 3 15.94 -66.95 -0.45
C LEU A 3 14.64 -66.36 -1.03
N THR A 4 13.76 -65.90 -0.15
CA THR A 4 12.58 -65.11 -0.51
C THR A 4 12.99 -63.64 -0.46
N LEU A 5 12.91 -62.94 -1.61
CA LEU A 5 13.15 -61.50 -1.69
C LEU A 5 11.83 -60.78 -1.36
N LEU A 6 11.79 -60.06 -0.23
CA LEU A 6 10.68 -59.17 0.11
C LEU A 6 10.95 -57.79 -0.51
N SER A 7 10.15 -57.39 -1.49
CA SER A 7 10.14 -56.03 -2.01
C SER A 7 9.22 -55.16 -1.15
N LEU A 8 9.80 -54.23 -0.38
CA LEU A 8 9.04 -53.13 0.22
C LEU A 8 8.85 -52.03 -0.83
N LEU A 9 7.61 -51.83 -1.28
CA LEU A 9 7.19 -50.63 -1.98
C LEU A 9 6.90 -49.53 -0.95
N GLY A 10 7.82 -48.57 -0.85
CA GLY A 10 7.59 -47.34 -0.08
C GLY A 10 6.61 -46.43 -0.81
N PHE A 11 5.42 -46.24 -0.24
CA PHE A 11 4.52 -45.16 -0.66
C PHE A 11 5.05 -43.83 -0.11
N GLY A 12 5.74 -43.08 -0.96
CA GLY A 12 6.02 -41.66 -0.71
C GLY A 12 4.73 -40.86 -0.88
N ALA A 13 4.24 -40.25 0.20
CA ALA A 13 3.16 -39.27 0.11
C ALA A 13 3.70 -38.02 -0.60
N VAL A 14 3.27 -37.81 -1.84
CA VAL A 14 3.50 -36.55 -2.54
C VAL A 14 2.51 -35.54 -1.98
N ALA A 15 3.00 -34.56 -1.22
CA ALA A 15 2.20 -33.40 -0.84
C ALA A 15 1.95 -32.58 -2.11
N LEU A 16 0.72 -32.66 -2.64
CA LEU A 16 0.28 -31.76 -3.71
C LEU A 16 0.24 -30.35 -3.12
N ALA A 17 1.05 -29.44 -3.68
CA ALA A 17 0.97 -28.02 -3.36
C ALA A 17 -0.43 -27.53 -3.70
N GLN A 18 -1.16 -27.07 -2.69
CA GLN A 18 -2.47 -26.45 -2.87
C GLN A 18 -2.29 -25.22 -3.77
N GLU A 19 -3.01 -25.15 -4.89
CA GLU A 19 -3.02 -23.94 -5.71
C GLU A 19 -3.43 -22.75 -4.82
N SER A 20 -2.58 -21.74 -4.76
CA SER A 20 -2.86 -20.52 -4.01
C SER A 20 -4.03 -19.80 -4.68
N SER A 21 -5.25 -19.99 -4.19
CA SER A 21 -6.40 -19.19 -4.64
C SER A 21 -6.26 -17.77 -4.08
N PHE A 22 -6.12 -16.77 -4.95
CA PHE A 22 -6.18 -15.37 -4.53
C PHE A 22 -7.56 -15.08 -3.93
N ARG A 23 -7.59 -14.45 -2.76
CA ARG A 23 -8.82 -13.93 -2.14
C ARG A 23 -9.06 -12.50 -2.64
N PRO A 24 -10.22 -12.20 -3.24
CA PRO A 24 -10.60 -10.82 -3.53
C PRO A 24 -10.70 -10.00 -2.25
N LEU A 25 -10.03 -8.85 -2.21
CA LEU A 25 -10.11 -7.92 -1.08
C LEU A 25 -11.10 -6.78 -1.33
N LEU A 26 -11.54 -6.55 -2.56
CA LEU A 26 -12.53 -5.52 -2.88
C LEU A 26 -13.91 -6.14 -3.06
N ASP A 27 -14.91 -5.50 -2.44
CA ASP A 27 -16.33 -5.70 -2.70
C ASP A 27 -16.98 -4.33 -2.91
N PRO A 28 -18.17 -4.24 -3.55
CA PRO A 28 -18.77 -2.95 -3.87
C PRO A 28 -19.03 -2.04 -2.66
N GLN A 29 -19.12 -2.58 -1.45
CA GLN A 29 -19.37 -1.82 -0.22
C GLN A 29 -18.08 -1.50 0.55
N LEU A 30 -16.92 -2.03 0.13
CA LEU A 30 -15.68 -2.04 0.90
C LEU A 30 -15.89 -2.62 2.31
N SER A 31 -16.72 -3.68 2.43
CA SER A 31 -17.13 -4.27 3.71
C SER A 31 -15.97 -4.83 4.55
N GLN A 32 -14.83 -5.09 3.91
CA GLN A 32 -13.61 -5.62 4.52
C GLN A 32 -12.64 -4.53 5.00
N TRP A 33 -13.03 -3.26 4.92
CA TRP A 33 -12.14 -2.13 5.11
C TRP A 33 -12.75 -1.03 5.97
N GLU A 34 -11.86 -0.28 6.61
CA GLU A 34 -12.17 1.01 7.22
C GLU A 34 -11.50 2.15 6.43
N LYS A 35 -12.18 3.30 6.39
CA LYS A 35 -11.69 4.50 5.73
C LYS A 35 -11.19 5.48 6.76
N TRP A 36 -10.00 6.00 6.59
CA TRP A 36 -9.48 7.10 7.39
C TRP A 36 -9.18 8.27 6.47
N LEU A 37 -9.67 9.46 6.81
CA LEU A 37 -9.32 10.69 6.12
C LEU A 37 -8.73 11.70 7.09
N GLY A 38 -7.62 12.33 6.70
CA GLY A 38 -6.96 13.36 7.48
C GLY A 38 -7.68 14.71 7.40
N PRO A 39 -6.96 15.81 7.67
CA PRO A 39 -7.51 17.15 7.53
C PRO A 39 -7.81 17.47 6.07
N VAL A 40 -8.92 18.18 5.83
CA VAL A 40 -9.27 18.70 4.51
C VAL A 40 -8.28 19.81 4.14
N HIS A 41 -7.78 19.88 2.91
CA HIS A 41 -6.92 21.00 2.51
C HIS A 41 -7.69 22.34 2.56
N ARG A 42 -7.02 23.47 2.81
CA ARG A 42 -7.66 24.79 2.95
C ARG A 42 -8.20 25.38 1.64
N ALA A 43 -7.85 24.78 0.52
CA ALA A 43 -8.44 25.11 -0.79
C ALA A 43 -9.88 24.61 -0.95
N TYR A 44 -10.40 23.83 0.02
CA TYR A 44 -11.73 23.24 -0.04
C TYR A 44 -12.59 23.69 1.14
N ASP A 45 -13.82 24.08 0.82
CA ASP A 45 -14.86 24.30 1.81
C ASP A 45 -15.63 23.00 2.05
N LEU A 46 -15.80 22.64 3.32
CA LEU A 46 -16.64 21.54 3.76
C LEU A 46 -17.59 22.07 4.82
N PRO A 47 -18.91 22.12 4.57
CA PRO A 47 -19.87 22.60 5.55
C PRO A 47 -19.74 21.88 6.90
N GLY A 48 -19.70 22.66 7.99
CA GLY A 48 -19.53 22.13 9.35
C GLY A 48 -18.09 21.79 9.74
N TYR A 49 -17.12 21.87 8.82
CA TYR A 49 -15.71 21.65 9.14
C TYR A 49 -15.07 22.89 9.75
N VAL A 50 -14.86 22.87 11.07
CA VAL A 50 -14.29 24.00 11.81
C VAL A 50 -12.76 23.97 11.73
N ARG A 51 -12.18 25.01 11.14
CA ARG A 51 -10.73 25.15 10.93
C ARG A 51 -9.99 25.52 12.22
N GLY A 52 -8.77 25.04 12.35
CA GLY A 52 -7.84 25.53 13.36
C GLY A 52 -7.22 26.87 12.96
N ALA A 53 -6.55 27.54 13.89
CA ALA A 53 -5.84 28.78 13.58
C ALA A 53 -4.77 28.57 12.50
N LYS A 54 -4.06 27.43 12.54
CA LYS A 54 -3.02 27.04 11.58
C LYS A 54 -3.36 25.69 10.94
N PRO A 55 -2.84 25.36 9.74
CA PRO A 55 -3.13 24.08 9.09
C PRO A 55 -2.82 22.85 9.95
N LYS A 56 -1.74 22.91 10.75
CA LYS A 56 -1.38 21.85 11.70
C LYS A 56 -2.41 21.63 12.82
N ASP A 57 -3.29 22.61 13.06
CA ASP A 57 -4.34 22.57 14.08
C ASP A 57 -5.70 22.16 13.47
N ASP A 58 -5.80 22.02 12.14
CA ASP A 58 -7.04 21.57 11.51
C ASP A 58 -7.39 20.14 11.98
N PRO A 59 -8.68 19.86 12.27
CA PRO A 59 -9.12 18.54 12.72
C PRO A 59 -8.98 17.51 11.60
N VAL A 60 -8.99 16.22 11.93
CA VAL A 60 -9.12 15.17 10.90
C VAL A 60 -10.60 14.94 10.60
N LEU A 61 -10.93 14.47 9.39
CA LEU A 61 -12.26 13.90 9.14
C LEU A 61 -12.46 12.62 9.95
N GLY A 62 -11.42 11.78 10.01
CA GLY A 62 -11.33 10.63 10.89
C GLY A 62 -11.93 9.35 10.31
N LEU A 63 -12.21 8.40 11.20
CA LEU A 63 -12.61 7.04 10.87
C LEU A 63 -14.03 7.00 10.29
N ASN A 64 -14.17 6.37 9.13
CA ASN A 64 -15.41 6.14 8.38
C ASN A 64 -16.24 7.41 8.13
N ASN A 65 -15.58 8.57 8.05
CA ASN A 65 -16.19 9.86 7.75
C ASN A 65 -15.66 10.41 6.42
N ASP A 66 -16.35 10.07 5.32
CA ASP A 66 -15.98 10.47 3.96
C ASP A 66 -17.13 11.24 3.26
N PRO A 67 -17.39 12.49 3.67
CA PRO A 67 -18.48 13.30 3.11
C PRO A 67 -18.21 13.72 1.65
N LEU A 68 -16.94 13.73 1.23
CA LEU A 68 -16.50 14.11 -0.11
C LEU A 68 -16.43 12.93 -1.08
N LYS A 69 -16.72 11.71 -0.61
CA LYS A 69 -16.65 10.47 -1.40
C LYS A 69 -15.26 10.29 -2.03
N VAL A 70 -14.22 10.54 -1.25
CA VAL A 70 -12.82 10.41 -1.65
C VAL A 70 -12.48 8.96 -1.97
N ILE A 71 -13.01 8.01 -1.20
CA ILE A 71 -12.75 6.59 -1.37
C ILE A 71 -14.07 5.87 -1.66
N THR A 72 -14.26 5.49 -2.91
CA THR A 72 -15.45 4.77 -3.39
C THR A 72 -15.08 3.57 -4.22
N THR A 73 -16.08 2.81 -4.64
CA THR A 73 -15.96 1.75 -5.66
C THR A 73 -16.76 2.15 -6.89
N ARG A 74 -16.43 1.54 -8.03
CA ARG A 74 -17.24 1.56 -9.23
C ARG A 74 -17.19 0.18 -9.91
N GLN A 75 -18.24 -0.15 -10.65
CA GLN A 75 -18.21 -1.34 -11.50
C GLN A 75 -17.62 -0.97 -12.86
N GLN A 76 -16.66 -1.75 -13.31
CA GLN A 76 -16.02 -1.60 -14.62
C GLN A 76 -15.80 -2.98 -15.20
N GLU A 77 -16.34 -3.24 -16.40
CA GLU A 77 -16.19 -4.52 -17.11
C GLU A 77 -16.60 -5.76 -16.26
N GLY A 78 -17.56 -5.57 -15.35
CA GLY A 78 -18.04 -6.62 -14.45
C GLY A 78 -17.24 -6.74 -13.14
N GLU A 79 -16.15 -5.99 -12.97
CA GLU A 79 -15.29 -6.01 -11.79
C GLU A 79 -15.51 -4.80 -10.89
N THR A 80 -15.27 -4.99 -9.58
CA THR A 80 -15.27 -3.90 -8.61
C THR A 80 -13.90 -3.23 -8.57
N VAL A 81 -13.86 -1.95 -8.96
CA VAL A 81 -12.64 -1.14 -8.98
C VAL A 81 -12.68 -0.11 -7.86
N LEU A 82 -11.61 -0.05 -7.07
CA LEU A 82 -11.39 1.01 -6.08
C LEU A 82 -11.12 2.34 -6.81
N HIS A 83 -11.84 3.38 -6.42
CA HIS A 83 -11.70 4.71 -6.98
C HIS A 83 -11.37 5.71 -5.86
N ILE A 84 -10.16 6.27 -5.92
CA ILE A 84 -9.65 7.25 -4.95
C ILE A 84 -9.48 8.58 -5.67
N THR A 85 -10.21 9.62 -5.23
CA THR A 85 -10.18 10.93 -5.91
C THR A 85 -8.91 11.72 -5.64
N GLY A 86 -8.25 11.46 -4.50
CA GLY A 86 -7.07 12.21 -4.03
C GLY A 86 -7.38 13.61 -3.47
N GLN A 87 -8.66 13.99 -3.30
CA GLN A 87 -9.03 15.32 -2.81
C GLN A 87 -8.64 15.56 -1.34
N VAL A 88 -8.68 14.51 -0.53
CA VAL A 88 -8.21 14.51 0.86
C VAL A 88 -7.30 13.31 1.03
N PHE A 89 -6.17 13.50 1.71
CA PHE A 89 -5.27 12.39 2.01
C PHE A 89 -5.85 11.49 3.10
N GLY A 90 -5.57 10.20 2.99
CA GLY A 90 -6.10 9.21 3.90
C GLY A 90 -5.69 7.79 3.52
N ALA A 91 -6.32 6.81 4.16
CA ALA A 91 -6.02 5.41 3.99
C ALA A 91 -7.30 4.56 3.95
N LEU A 92 -7.24 3.45 3.23
CA LEU A 92 -8.18 2.35 3.31
C LEU A 92 -7.45 1.19 4.00
N SER A 93 -7.86 0.81 5.20
CA SER A 93 -7.16 -0.20 6.02
C SER A 93 -8.01 -1.45 6.19
N SER A 94 -7.41 -2.63 6.05
CA SER A 94 -8.16 -3.88 6.13
C SER A 94 -8.57 -4.15 7.58
N LEU A 95 -9.80 -4.63 7.78
CA LEU A 95 -10.24 -5.06 9.11
C LEU A 95 -9.51 -6.33 9.58
N ALA A 96 -9.10 -7.16 8.62
CA ALA A 96 -8.25 -8.32 8.89
C ALA A 96 -6.78 -7.94 8.90
N SER A 97 -5.99 -8.65 9.70
CA SER A 97 -4.52 -8.62 9.64
C SER A 97 -4.01 -9.80 8.84
N PHE A 98 -2.95 -9.57 8.08
CA PHE A 98 -2.28 -10.58 7.26
C PHE A 98 -0.78 -10.58 7.58
N ASP A 99 -0.15 -11.74 7.48
CA ASP A 99 1.27 -11.94 7.75
C ASP A 99 2.04 -12.35 6.48
N ASN A 100 2.06 -13.63 6.12
CA ASN A 100 2.76 -14.17 4.97
C ASN A 100 1.77 -14.22 3.79
N PHE A 101 1.78 -13.17 2.98
CA PHE A 101 0.86 -13.04 1.86
C PHE A 101 1.58 -12.73 0.54
N HIS A 102 0.89 -13.01 -0.55
CA HIS A 102 1.21 -12.50 -1.88
C HIS A 102 0.06 -11.56 -2.29
N LEU A 103 0.35 -10.27 -2.42
CA LEU A 103 -0.62 -9.27 -2.85
C LEU A 103 -0.40 -8.94 -4.34
N LYS A 104 -1.49 -8.88 -5.10
CA LYS A 104 -1.51 -8.41 -6.48
C LYS A 104 -2.51 -7.27 -6.60
N THR A 105 -2.10 -6.22 -7.30
CA THR A 105 -2.95 -5.06 -7.57
C THR A 105 -2.73 -4.63 -9.02
N GLU A 106 -3.80 -4.15 -9.64
CA GLU A 106 -3.73 -3.40 -10.89
C GLU A 106 -4.18 -1.97 -10.60
N GLN A 107 -3.58 -1.02 -11.29
CA GLN A 107 -3.84 0.40 -11.08
C GLN A 107 -3.86 1.15 -12.40
N ARG A 108 -4.47 2.32 -12.37
CA ARG A 108 -4.42 3.30 -13.45
C ARG A 108 -4.58 4.70 -12.89
N TRP A 109 -4.03 5.67 -13.61
CA TRP A 109 -4.08 7.07 -13.21
C TRP A 109 -5.27 7.80 -13.82
N GLY A 110 -6.02 8.51 -12.98
CA GLY A 110 -6.99 9.51 -13.43
C GLY A 110 -6.31 10.82 -13.84
N GLU A 111 -7.06 11.70 -14.51
CA GLU A 111 -6.55 12.99 -14.98
C GLU A 111 -6.61 14.08 -13.91
N LYS A 112 -7.63 14.02 -13.05
CA LYS A 112 -7.91 15.06 -12.06
C LYS A 112 -6.82 15.13 -10.99
N ARG A 113 -6.41 16.34 -10.67
CA ARG A 113 -5.46 16.66 -9.59
C ARG A 113 -6.08 17.66 -8.64
N TRP A 114 -5.59 17.66 -7.41
CA TRP A 114 -6.10 18.47 -6.30
C TRP A 114 -4.93 19.17 -5.60
N GLU A 115 -5.18 20.36 -5.06
CA GLU A 115 -4.26 21.02 -4.14
C GLU A 115 -3.93 20.09 -2.95
N PRO A 116 -2.67 20.03 -2.49
CA PRO A 116 -1.53 20.86 -2.92
C PRO A 116 -0.73 20.28 -4.10
N ARG A 117 -1.24 19.25 -4.78
CA ARG A 117 -0.52 18.46 -5.80
C ARG A 117 -0.99 18.73 -7.23
N LEU A 118 -1.36 19.97 -7.57
CA LEU A 118 -1.80 20.32 -8.92
C LEU A 118 -0.74 20.02 -10.00
N THR A 119 0.54 20.20 -9.68
CA THR A 119 1.67 19.99 -10.60
C THR A 119 2.63 18.88 -10.16
N ALA A 120 2.46 18.33 -8.96
CA ALA A 120 3.31 17.26 -8.43
C ALA A 120 2.96 15.90 -9.05
N VAL A 121 3.90 14.95 -9.09
CA VAL A 121 3.63 13.58 -9.54
C VAL A 121 2.44 12.95 -8.79
N ARG A 122 1.67 12.10 -9.48
CA ARG A 122 0.57 11.34 -8.88
C ARG A 122 1.13 10.33 -7.91
N ASP A 123 0.47 10.21 -6.77
CA ASP A 123 1.05 9.61 -5.57
C ASP A 123 0.01 8.81 -4.81
N ASN A 124 0.38 7.58 -4.50
CA ASN A 124 -0.35 6.61 -3.70
C ASN A 124 0.67 5.63 -3.09
N GLY A 125 0.22 4.70 -2.27
CA GLY A 125 1.09 3.72 -1.66
C GLY A 125 0.33 2.49 -1.19
N ILE A 126 1.00 1.35 -1.24
CA ILE A 126 0.56 0.12 -0.58
C ILE A 126 1.27 0.06 0.76
N LEU A 127 0.52 0.23 1.83
CA LEU A 127 1.04 0.19 3.19
C LEU A 127 0.85 -1.22 3.74
N ILE A 128 1.95 -1.87 4.13
CA ILE A 128 1.96 -3.21 4.71
C ILE A 128 2.46 -3.17 6.15
N PHE A 129 2.07 -4.17 6.94
CA PHE A 129 2.41 -4.28 8.37
C PHE A 129 2.06 -3.01 9.16
N CYS A 130 0.87 -2.46 8.89
CA CYS A 130 0.32 -1.30 9.58
C CYS A 130 0.04 -1.60 11.05
N VAL A 131 0.51 -0.75 11.95
CA VAL A 131 0.34 -0.90 13.40
C VAL A 131 0.04 0.44 14.08
N GLY A 132 -0.63 0.39 15.23
CA GLY A 132 -0.94 1.56 16.05
C GLY A 132 -2.15 2.33 15.52
N GLU A 133 -2.23 3.61 15.89
CA GLU A 133 -3.37 4.45 15.54
C GLU A 133 -3.26 5.04 14.13
N HIS A 134 -4.41 5.33 13.53
CA HIS A 134 -4.47 6.14 12.33
C HIS A 134 -3.83 7.52 12.54
N GLY A 135 -3.24 8.04 11.47
CA GLY A 135 -2.66 9.38 11.48
C GLY A 135 -1.35 9.55 12.25
N ALA A 136 -0.73 8.46 12.72
CA ALA A 136 0.60 8.46 13.30
C ALA A 136 1.64 9.20 12.43
N GLN A 137 1.55 9.07 11.10
CA GLN A 137 2.31 9.89 10.15
C GLN A 137 1.42 11.00 9.59
N GLY A 138 1.74 12.24 9.93
CA GLY A 138 1.17 13.43 9.29
C GLY A 138 -0.34 13.60 9.45
N LYS A 139 -1.00 12.87 10.37
CA LYS A 139 -2.46 12.74 10.50
C LYS A 139 -3.16 11.89 9.42
N TYR A 140 -2.42 11.25 8.51
CA TYR A 140 -2.98 10.50 7.39
C TYR A 140 -2.80 8.98 7.50
N TRP A 141 -1.63 8.52 7.92
CA TRP A 141 -1.27 7.10 7.84
C TRP A 141 -0.92 6.52 9.21
N MET A 142 -1.18 5.22 9.38
CA MET A 142 -0.64 4.43 10.49
C MET A 142 0.88 4.29 10.36
N ARG A 143 1.56 3.78 11.39
CA ARG A 143 2.94 3.32 11.24
C ARG A 143 2.94 2.07 10.35
N SER A 144 3.73 2.08 9.28
CA SER A 144 3.74 1.00 8.30
C SER A 144 5.01 1.01 7.44
N GLN A 145 5.18 -0.06 6.66
CA GLN A 145 6.10 -0.10 5.54
C GLN A 145 5.32 0.26 4.27
N GLU A 146 5.70 1.32 3.58
CA GLU A 146 5.06 1.71 2.32
C GLU A 146 5.87 1.18 1.14
N LEU A 147 5.18 0.59 0.18
CA LEU A 147 5.66 0.35 -1.16
C LEU A 147 5.00 1.40 -2.06
N GLN A 148 5.83 2.26 -2.63
CA GLN A 148 5.38 3.41 -3.41
C GLN A 148 4.54 2.96 -4.60
N VAL A 149 3.47 3.71 -4.81
CA VAL A 149 2.63 3.66 -6.00
C VAL A 149 2.57 5.09 -6.51
N GLN A 150 3.68 5.58 -7.05
CA GLN A 150 3.84 6.96 -7.49
C GLN A 150 4.55 6.98 -8.85
N GLU A 151 4.23 7.99 -9.66
CA GLU A 151 4.85 8.15 -10.99
C GLU A 151 6.38 8.28 -10.85
N GLY A 152 7.11 7.36 -11.47
CA GLY A 152 8.57 7.34 -11.51
C GLY A 152 9.25 6.68 -10.31
N ASP A 153 8.51 6.07 -9.38
CA ASP A 153 9.09 5.30 -8.26
C ASP A 153 8.24 4.15 -7.71
N ILE A 154 7.43 3.51 -8.55
CA ILE A 154 6.66 2.31 -8.17
C ILE A 154 7.56 1.21 -7.57
N GLY A 155 7.18 0.74 -6.39
CA GLY A 155 7.86 -0.33 -5.66
C GLY A 155 8.98 0.15 -4.75
N ASP A 156 9.34 1.44 -4.76
CA ASP A 156 10.27 1.99 -3.78
C ASP A 156 9.74 1.81 -2.35
N TYR A 157 10.62 1.42 -1.44
CA TYR A 157 10.27 1.29 -0.03
C TYR A 157 10.37 2.63 0.69
N TRP A 158 9.39 2.94 1.53
CA TRP A 158 9.38 4.12 2.38
C TRP A 158 8.83 3.80 3.79
N PRO A 159 9.61 4.02 4.87
CA PRO A 159 9.11 3.77 6.22
C PRO A 159 8.28 4.94 6.76
N LEU A 160 7.12 4.65 7.35
CA LEU A 160 6.24 5.66 7.96
C LEU A 160 6.26 5.61 9.50
N ALA A 161 6.20 6.78 10.14
CA ALA A 161 6.12 6.97 11.59
C ALA A 161 7.18 6.18 12.40
N GLY A 162 8.42 6.14 11.90
CA GLY A 162 9.55 5.47 12.55
C GLY A 162 9.60 3.95 12.34
N ALA A 163 8.85 3.41 11.38
CA ALA A 163 9.01 2.04 10.93
C ALA A 163 10.44 1.77 10.42
N MET A 164 10.87 0.53 10.53
CA MET A 164 12.16 0.06 10.01
C MET A 164 11.98 -1.35 9.46
N ALA A 165 12.82 -1.71 8.49
CA ALA A 165 12.87 -3.05 7.93
C ALA A 165 14.32 -3.44 7.66
N GLU A 166 14.61 -4.74 7.68
CA GLU A 166 15.88 -5.25 7.16
C GLU A 166 15.72 -5.50 5.66
N ILE A 167 16.49 -4.79 4.85
CA ILE A 167 16.43 -4.88 3.40
C ILE A 167 17.83 -5.14 2.85
N PRO A 168 18.03 -6.14 1.97
CA PRO A 168 19.30 -6.32 1.30
C PRO A 168 19.47 -5.18 0.30
N ILE A 169 20.49 -4.36 0.53
CA ILE A 169 20.75 -3.17 -0.27
C ILE A 169 22.17 -3.18 -0.80
N ARG A 170 22.34 -2.58 -1.97
CA ARG A 170 23.60 -2.01 -2.40
C ARG A 170 23.57 -0.52 -2.13
N THR A 171 24.71 -0.01 -1.73
CA THR A 171 24.89 1.40 -1.43
C THR A 171 26.04 1.91 -2.28
N ASP A 172 25.72 2.80 -3.20
CA ASP A 172 26.74 3.53 -3.97
C ASP A 172 27.21 4.77 -3.18
N ASP A 173 26.37 5.28 -2.27
CA ASP A 173 26.65 6.32 -1.26
C ASP A 173 25.78 6.06 -0.01
N PRO A 174 26.35 5.78 1.18
CA PRO A 174 25.62 5.40 2.40
C PRO A 174 24.70 6.46 2.96
N VAL A 175 24.85 7.69 2.51
CA VAL A 175 24.02 8.82 2.94
C VAL A 175 22.92 9.09 1.92
N LYS A 176 23.20 8.94 0.62
CA LYS A 176 22.34 9.50 -0.43
C LYS A 176 21.49 8.50 -1.21
N LYS A 177 21.93 7.25 -1.38
CA LYS A 177 21.22 6.32 -2.28
C LYS A 177 21.36 4.87 -1.85
N ARG A 178 20.24 4.31 -1.37
CA ARG A 178 20.10 2.89 -0.98
C ARG A 178 19.31 2.17 -2.06
N VAL A 179 19.93 1.28 -2.81
CA VAL A 179 19.23 0.56 -3.89
C VAL A 179 19.00 -0.86 -3.43
N TYR A 180 17.77 -1.36 -3.59
CA TYR A 180 17.46 -2.76 -3.34
C TYR A 180 18.35 -3.64 -4.23
N ASP A 181 19.00 -4.63 -3.62
CA ASP A 181 19.82 -5.60 -4.32
C ASP A 181 19.68 -6.93 -3.58
N PRO A 182 19.09 -7.99 -4.18
CA PRO A 182 18.92 -9.27 -3.51
C PRO A 182 20.26 -9.94 -3.13
N LYS A 183 21.38 -9.47 -3.69
CA LYS A 183 22.74 -9.90 -3.32
C LYS A 183 23.47 -8.89 -2.43
N GLY A 184 22.80 -7.80 -2.06
CA GLY A 184 23.33 -6.73 -1.23
C GLY A 184 23.45 -7.12 0.24
N THR A 185 23.96 -6.19 1.04
CA THR A 185 24.09 -6.37 2.50
C THR A 185 22.74 -6.15 3.16
N LEU A 186 22.29 -7.12 3.94
CA LEU A 186 21.10 -6.97 4.77
C LEU A 186 21.34 -5.84 5.78
N THR A 187 20.52 -4.79 5.70
CA THR A 187 20.72 -3.55 6.47
C THR A 187 19.39 -3.13 7.08
N THR A 188 19.38 -2.77 8.37
CA THR A 188 18.23 -2.09 8.97
C THR A 188 18.08 -0.69 8.38
N VAL A 189 16.99 -0.44 7.66
CA VAL A 189 16.72 0.82 6.98
C VAL A 189 15.57 1.59 7.64
N ASN A 190 15.80 2.89 7.83
CA ASN A 190 14.84 3.86 8.37
C ASN A 190 14.56 5.01 7.38
N ALA A 191 14.87 4.80 6.10
CA ALA A 191 14.73 5.77 5.02
C ALA A 191 14.42 5.06 3.71
N ARG A 192 14.14 5.85 2.65
CA ARG A 192 13.85 5.34 1.30
C ARG A 192 14.88 4.31 0.82
N VAL A 193 14.37 3.25 0.19
CA VAL A 193 15.16 2.31 -0.61
C VAL A 193 14.57 2.27 -2.01
N TRP A 194 15.41 2.56 -3.00
CA TRP A 194 15.02 2.53 -4.41
C TRP A 194 14.94 1.10 -4.90
N HIS A 195 13.80 0.70 -5.44
CA HIS A 195 13.60 -0.62 -6.02
C HIS A 195 14.34 -0.77 -7.36
N GLY A 196 14.44 0.30 -8.15
CA GLY A 196 15.16 0.27 -9.41
C GLY A 196 14.97 1.53 -10.24
N THR A 197 14.98 1.37 -11.56
CA THR A 197 14.65 2.45 -12.53
C THR A 197 13.69 1.97 -13.62
N ASN A 198 13.27 0.70 -13.56
CA ASN A 198 12.30 0.15 -14.50
C ASN A 198 10.94 0.09 -13.81
N TYR A 199 10.14 1.13 -14.03
CA TYR A 199 8.79 1.24 -13.53
C TYR A 199 7.86 0.99 -14.71
N ASP A 200 7.34 -0.23 -14.81
CA ASP A 200 6.42 -0.61 -15.88
C ASP A 200 5.04 0.04 -15.62
N GLU A 201 4.94 1.34 -15.90
CA GLU A 201 3.72 2.12 -15.81
C GLU A 201 2.88 1.90 -17.07
N LYS A 202 1.91 0.99 -16.98
CA LYS A 202 0.86 0.80 -18.01
C LYS A 202 -0.13 1.99 -17.98
N PRO A 203 -0.81 2.29 -19.11
CA PRO A 203 -0.94 3.63 -19.65
C PRO A 203 -1.83 4.61 -18.86
N PHE A 204 -1.63 5.90 -19.14
CA PHE A 204 -2.46 7.01 -18.69
C PHE A 204 -3.79 7.07 -19.47
N GLY A 205 -4.91 7.38 -18.80
CA GLY A 205 -6.21 7.63 -19.42
C GLY A 205 -7.36 6.76 -18.89
N GLU A 206 -8.57 7.32 -18.90
CA GLU A 206 -9.82 6.63 -18.52
C GLU A 206 -10.30 5.60 -19.54
#